data_AF-A0A973TRB6-F1
#
_entry.id   AF-A0A973TRB6-F1
#
_cell.length_a   1.000
_cell.length_b   1.000
_cell.length_c   1.000
_cell.angle_alpha   90.00
_cell.angle_beta   90.00
_cell.angle_gamma   90.00
#
_symmetry.space_group_name_H-M   'P 1'
#
loop_
_entity.id
_entity.type
_entity.pdbx_description
1 polymer ?
#
loop_
_entity_poly.entity_id
_entity_poly.type
_entity_poly.pdbx_seq_one_letter_code
_entity_poly.pdbx_strand_id
1 'polypeptide(L)' 'MRTGATDRAIARELGVSERTVHRRIARLQALLGAHSRFQLGVFVAARKWL' A
#
# COMPACT_ATOMS: atom_id res chain seq x y z
N MET A 1 14.27 -10.29 -5.70
CA MET A 1 12.85 -9.94 -5.45
C MET A 1 12.81 -8.58 -4.80
N ARG A 2 12.04 -7.62 -5.34
CA ARG A 2 11.98 -6.24 -4.82
C ARG A 2 11.03 -6.23 -3.62
N THR A 3 11.52 -6.58 -2.44
CA THR A 3 10.70 -6.73 -1.23
C THR A 3 10.27 -5.34 -0.75
N GLY A 4 9.10 -4.88 -1.21
CA GLY A 4 8.46 -3.69 -0.64
C GLY A 4 8.22 -3.90 0.86
N ALA A 5 8.16 -2.80 1.63
CA ALA A 5 7.88 -2.87 3.06
C ALA A 5 6.61 -3.70 3.33
N THR A 6 6.71 -4.68 4.23
CA THR A 6 5.56 -5.49 4.64
C THR A 6 4.57 -4.63 5.42
N ASP A 7 3.31 -5.05 5.49
CA ASP A 7 2.31 -4.33 6.30
C ASP A 7 2.73 -4.20 7.76
N ARG A 8 3.42 -5.20 8.29
CA ARG A 8 4.04 -5.16 9.61
C ARG A 8 5.08 -4.07 9.76
N ALA A 9 5.97 -3.89 8.77
CA ALA A 9 6.99 -2.85 8.81
C ALA A 9 6.36 -1.45 8.77
N ILE A 10 5.38 -1.26 7.88
CA ILE A 10 4.64 0.00 7.75
C ILE A 10 3.82 0.29 9.02
N ALA A 11 3.15 -0.72 9.57
CA ALA A 11 2.37 -0.62 10.79
C ALA A 11 3.24 -0.14 11.95
N ARG A 12 4.43 -0.73 12.12
CA ARG A 12 5.40 -0.35 13.13
C ARG A 12 5.88 1.09 12.95
N GLU A 13 6.22 1.48 11.72
CA GLU A 13 6.69 2.84 11.42
C GLU A 13 5.62 3.91 11.66
N LEU A 14 4.36 3.59 11.34
CA LEU A 14 3.23 4.50 11.51
C LEU A 14 2.57 4.44 12.91
N GLY A 15 3.01 3.55 13.80
CA GLY A 15 2.40 3.36 15.12
C GLY A 15 0.95 2.85 15.08
N VAL A 16 0.58 2.08 14.06
CA VAL A 16 -0.79 1.55 13.88
C VAL A 16 -0.79 0.02 13.78
N SER A 17 -1.97 -0.60 13.84
CA SER A 17 -2.10 -2.04 13.61
C SER A 17 -1.98 -2.40 12.11
N GLU A 18 -1.50 -3.61 11.81
CA GLU A 18 -1.48 -4.15 10.44
C GLU A 18 -2.86 -4.15 9.78
N ARG A 19 -3.93 -4.35 10.55
CA ARG A 19 -5.32 -4.26 10.08
C ARG A 19 -5.67 -2.86 9.58
N THR A 20 -5.15 -1.81 10.23
CA THR A 20 -5.33 -0.42 9.77
C THR A 20 -4.57 -0.16 8.48
N VAL A 21 -3.35 -0.68 8.34
CA VAL A 21 -2.59 -0.59 7.08
C VAL A 21 -3.33 -1.28 5.94
N HIS A 22 -3.73 -2.53 6.14
CA HIS A 22 -4.50 -3.29 5.14
C HIS A 22 -5.76 -2.56 4.69
N ARG A 23 -6.56 -2.02 5.62
CA ARG A 23 -7.78 -1.27 5.28
C ARG A 23 -7.50 0.00 4.48
N ARG A 24 -6.42 0.73 4.79
CA ARG A 24 -6.01 1.92 4.03
C ARG A 24 -5.60 1.53 2.61
N ILE A 25 -4.82 0.47 2.46
CA ILE A 25 -4.40 -0.07 1.15
C ILE A 25 -5.62 -0.52 0.34
N ALA A 26 -6.52 -1.30 0.94
CA ALA A 26 -7.74 -1.77 0.27
C ALA A 26 -8.61 -0.60 -0.22
N ARG A 27 -8.70 0.48 0.57
CA ARG A 27 -9.40 1.70 0.15
C ARG A 27 -8.71 2.39 -1.03
N LEU A 28 -7.39 2.53 -1.00
CA LEU A 28 -6.62 3.10 -2.12
C LEU A 28 -6.74 2.25 -3.38
N GLN A 29 -6.71 0.93 -3.22
CA GLN A 29 -6.95 -0.03 -4.29
C GLN A 29 -8.33 0.17 -4.94
N ALA A 30 -9.39 0.27 -4.13
CA ALA A 30 -10.73 0.53 -4.63
C ALA A 30 -10.85 1.88 -5.36
N LEU A 31 -10.24 2.94 -4.81
CA LEU A 31 -10.26 4.28 -5.42
C LEU A 31 -9.51 4.35 -6.75
N LEU A 32 -8.45 3.56 -6.90
CA LEU A 32 -7.57 3.60 -8.07
C LEU A 32 -7.79 2.43 -9.04
N GLY A 33 -8.77 1.56 -8.78
CA GLY A 33 -9.02 0.36 -9.57
C GLY A 33 -7.84 -0.63 -9.58
N ALA A 34 -7.07 -0.69 -8.49
CA ALA A 34 -5.96 -1.62 -8.36
C ALA A 34 -6.38 -2.91 -7.65
N HIS A 35 -6.08 -4.06 -8.23
CA HIS A 35 -6.44 -5.38 -7.68
C HIS A 35 -5.34 -6.00 -6.81
N SER A 36 -4.14 -5.40 -6.80
CA SER A 36 -3.05 -5.80 -5.90
C SER A 36 -2.27 -4.59 -5.37
N ARG A 37 -1.61 -4.75 -4.22
CA ARG A 37 -0.68 -3.74 -3.68
C ARG A 37 0.44 -3.42 -4.67
N PHE A 38 0.89 -4.42 -5.44
CA PHE A 38 1.89 -4.23 -6.47
C PHE A 38 1.37 -3.32 -7.59
N GLN A 39 0.19 -3.61 -8.12
CA GLN A 39 -0.46 -2.76 -9.12
C GLN A 39 -0.71 -1.34 -8.58
N LEU A 40 -1.12 -1.22 -7.32
CA LEU A 40 -1.25 0.06 -6.63
C LEU A 40 0.10 0.82 -6.62
N GLY A 41 1.20 0.16 -6.26
CA GLY A 41 2.53 0.76 -6.26
C GLY A 41 2.99 1.20 -7.66
N VAL A 42 2.71 0.41 -8.69
CA VAL A 42 2.97 0.79 -10.10
C VAL A 42 2.13 2.00 -10.49
N PHE A 43 0.85 2.04 -10.11
CA PHE A 43 0.00 3.18 -10.38
C PHE A 43 0.53 4.45 -9.70
N VAL A 44 0.79 4.42 -8.40
CA VAL A 44 1.32 5.58 -7.64
C VAL A 44 2.63 6.09 -8.26
N ALA A 45 3.55 5.20 -8.63
CA ALA A 45 4.80 5.57 -9.29
C ALA A 45 4.57 6.22 -10.66
N ALA A 46 3.64 5.67 -11.47
CA ALA A 46 3.32 6.19 -12.80
C ALA A 46 2.61 7.56 -12.74
N ARG A 47 1.80 7.83 -11.70
CA ARG A 47 1.14 9.13 -11.50
C ARG A 47 2.06 10.19 -10.86
N LYS A 48 3.34 9.89 -10.60
CA LYS A 48 4.28 10.76 -9.86
C LYS A 48 3.76 11.18 -8.47
N TRP A 49 3.15 10.25 -7.75
CA TRP A 49 2.65 10.48 -6.37
C TRP A 49 3.65 10.01 -5.29
N LEU A 50 4.92 9.86 -5.67
CA LEU A 50 6.03 9.47 -4.78
C LEU A 50 6.92 10.67 -4.49
#